data_AF-A0A6J4RR71-F1
#
_entry.id   AF-A0A6J4RR71-F1
#
_cell.length_a   1.000
_cell.length_b   1.000
_cell.length_c   1.000
_cell.angle_alpha   90.00
_cell.angle_beta   90.00
_cell.angle_gamma   90.00
#
_symmetry.space_group_name_H-M   'P 1'
#
loop_
_entity.id
_entity.type
_entity.pdbx_description
1 polymer ?
#
loop_
_entity_poly.entity_id
_entity_poly.type
_entity_poly.pdbx_seq_one_letter_code
_entity_poly.pdbx_strand_id
1 'polypeptide(L)'
;PQGARRTATVSFTVAGRQPRDVAAALADQALFLSHGNFYAATVVERLGLAERGGLVRAGCACYTTEDEVERLIDAVGAVARR
;
A
#
# COMPACT_ATOMS: atom_id res chain seq x y z
N PRO A 1 5.71 17.31 5.77
CA PRO A 1 6.60 17.41 6.95
C PRO A 1 6.15 16.45 8.07
N GLN A 2 7.08 16.06 8.95
CA GLN A 2 6.77 15.33 10.18
C GLN A 2 5.96 16.26 11.10
N GLY A 3 4.90 15.76 11.74
CA GLY A 3 3.99 16.55 12.59
C GLY A 3 2.86 17.32 11.87
N ALA A 4 2.86 17.38 10.53
CA ALA A 4 1.72 17.91 9.78
C ALA A 4 0.60 16.86 9.66
N ARG A 5 -0.67 17.29 9.80
CA ARG A 5 -1.82 16.41 9.56
C ARG A 5 -1.77 15.86 8.13
N ARG A 6 -1.92 14.55 8.00
CA ARG A 6 -1.98 13.84 6.72
C ARG A 6 -3.36 13.22 6.55
N THR A 7 -3.78 13.04 5.31
CA THR A 7 -4.93 12.20 4.99
C THR A 7 -4.66 10.76 5.42
N ALA A 8 -5.71 10.01 5.75
CA ALA A 8 -5.62 8.60 6.14
C ALA A 8 -5.38 7.69 4.91
N THR A 9 -4.35 8.00 4.13
CA THR A 9 -3.96 7.27 2.92
C THR A 9 -2.46 7.09 2.92
N VAL A 10 -2.01 5.85 2.80
CA VAL A 10 -0.59 5.48 2.82
C VAL A 10 -0.28 4.72 1.54
N SER A 11 0.70 5.22 0.80
CA SER A 11 1.27 4.52 -0.35
C SER A 11 2.66 4.00 0.01
N PHE A 12 2.94 2.75 -0.35
CA PHE A 12 4.20 2.08 -0.01
C PHE A 12 4.62 1.06 -1.08
N THR A 13 5.85 0.61 -0.98
CA THR A 13 6.40 -0.52 -1.76
C THR A 13 6.90 -1.60 -0.80
N VAL A 14 6.98 -2.84 -1.28
CA VAL A 14 7.59 -3.95 -0.55
C VAL A 14 8.80 -4.42 -1.34
N ALA A 15 9.98 -4.45 -0.71
CA ALA A 15 11.22 -4.80 -1.37
C ALA A 15 11.12 -6.20 -2.03
N GLY A 16 11.57 -6.31 -3.28
CA GLY A 16 11.53 -7.57 -4.03
C GLY A 16 10.14 -8.03 -4.49
N ARG A 17 9.07 -7.26 -4.28
CA ARG A 17 7.70 -7.62 -4.67
C ARG A 17 7.10 -6.59 -5.62
N GLN A 18 6.36 -7.07 -6.62
CA GLN A 18 5.53 -6.20 -7.46
C GLN A 18 4.28 -5.76 -6.67
N PRO A 19 3.85 -4.49 -6.74
CA PRO A 19 2.67 -4.00 -6.04
C PRO A 19 1.39 -4.81 -6.29
N ARG A 20 1.21 -5.31 -7.51
CA ARG A 20 0.07 -6.16 -7.87
C ARG A 20 0.04 -7.48 -7.08
N ASP A 21 1.21 -8.08 -6.86
CA ASP A 21 1.34 -9.37 -6.19
C ASP A 21 1.11 -9.20 -4.68
N VAL A 22 1.53 -8.06 -4.12
CA VAL A 22 1.21 -7.68 -2.73
C VAL A 22 -0.29 -7.50 -2.56
N ALA A 23 -0.94 -6.71 -3.43
CA ALA A 23 -2.38 -6.48 -3.35
C ALA A 23 -3.18 -7.79 -3.49
N ALA A 24 -2.77 -8.69 -4.39
CA ALA A 24 -3.39 -10.00 -4.56
C ALA A 24 -3.23 -10.88 -3.30
N ALA A 25 -2.03 -10.96 -2.74
CA ALA A 25 -1.77 -11.77 -1.54
C ALA A 25 -2.55 -11.30 -0.30
N LEU A 26 -2.83 -9.99 -0.20
CA LEU A 26 -3.64 -9.41 0.86
C LEU A 26 -5.14 -9.63 0.61
N ALA A 27 -5.58 -9.62 -0.65
CA ALA A 27 -6.97 -9.88 -1.00
C ALA A 27 -7.43 -11.28 -0.57
N ASP A 28 -6.54 -12.29 -0.62
CA ASP A 28 -6.79 -13.65 -0.11
C ASP A 28 -7.14 -13.69 1.39
N GLN A 29 -6.80 -12.62 2.14
CA GLN A 29 -7.08 -12.46 3.57
C GLN A 29 -8.20 -11.44 3.83
N ALA A 30 -8.99 -11.11 2.81
CA ALA A 30 -10.02 -10.09 2.82
C ALA A 30 -9.49 -8.67 3.14
N LEU A 31 -8.24 -8.38 2.76
CA LEU A 31 -7.64 -7.04 2.85
C LEU A 31 -7.54 -6.44 1.44
N PHE A 32 -8.47 -5.57 1.09
CA PHE A 32 -8.61 -5.04 -0.27
C PHE A 32 -7.84 -3.73 -0.45
N LEU A 33 -6.64 -3.83 -1.03
CA LEU A 33 -5.80 -2.68 -1.36
C LEU A 33 -5.77 -2.46 -2.88
N SER A 34 -5.43 -1.24 -3.29
CA SER A 34 -5.20 -0.91 -4.70
C SER A 34 -3.71 -0.86 -5.02
N HIS A 35 -3.35 -1.10 -6.27
CA HIS A 35 -2.00 -0.92 -6.78
C HIS A 35 -1.97 -0.05 -8.05
N GLY A 36 -0.84 0.61 -8.32
CA GLY A 36 -0.61 1.42 -9.52
C GLY A 36 -0.08 2.82 -9.23
N ASN A 37 -0.41 3.78 -10.10
CA ASN A 37 0.12 5.16 -10.01
C ASN A 37 -0.86 6.19 -9.45
N PHE A 38 -2.14 5.83 -9.28
CA PHE A 38 -3.19 6.68 -8.70
C PHE A 38 -3.30 8.08 -9.33
N TYR A 39 -3.20 8.16 -10.66
CA TYR A 39 -3.19 9.43 -11.42
C TYR A 39 -2.00 10.36 -11.09
N ALA A 40 -1.00 9.86 -10.37
CA ALA A 40 0.23 10.56 -10.00
C ALA A 40 1.44 10.04 -10.80
N ALA A 41 1.26 9.82 -12.11
CA ALA A 41 2.26 9.19 -12.98
C ALA A 41 3.64 9.87 -12.92
N THR A 42 3.69 11.20 -12.97
CA THR A 42 4.95 11.97 -12.90
C THR A 42 5.72 11.73 -11.60
N VAL A 43 5.02 11.65 -10.45
CA VAL A 43 5.66 11.39 -9.15
C VAL A 43 6.21 9.97 -9.12
N VAL A 44 5.42 9.00 -9.59
CA VAL A 44 5.83 7.59 -9.66
C VAL A 44 7.03 7.39 -10.58
N GLU A 45 7.08 8.09 -11.71
CA GLU A 45 8.22 8.09 -12.63
C GLU A 45 9.46 8.72 -11.99
N ARG A 46 9.34 9.90 -11.37
CA ARG A 46 10.45 10.59 -10.68
C ARG A 46 11.02 9.79 -9.51
N LEU A 47 10.21 8.95 -8.89
CA LEU A 47 10.65 8.02 -7.83
C LEU A 47 11.22 6.70 -8.38
N GLY A 48 11.27 6.51 -9.70
CA GLY A 48 11.78 5.29 -10.34
C GLY A 48 10.90 4.06 -10.11
N LEU A 49 9.60 4.27 -9.87
CA LEU A 49 8.64 3.21 -9.52
C LEU A 49 7.74 2.81 -10.70
N ALA A 50 7.77 3.53 -11.82
CA ALA A 50 6.93 3.26 -12.99
C ALA A 50 7.12 1.84 -13.53
N GLU A 51 8.37 1.46 -13.82
CA GLU A 51 8.73 0.11 -14.30
C GLU A 51 8.57 -0.98 -13.23
N ARG A 52 8.39 -0.58 -11.96
CA ARG A 52 8.14 -1.49 -10.83
C ARG A 52 6.65 -1.66 -10.53
N GLY A 53 5.77 -1.26 -11.45
CA GLY A 53 4.32 -1.37 -11.29
C GLY A 53 3.70 -0.33 -10.35
N GLY A 54 4.46 0.67 -9.91
CA GLY A 54 3.99 1.78 -9.07
C GLY A 54 4.03 1.47 -7.57
N LEU A 55 2.91 1.68 -6.91
CA LEU A 55 2.76 1.67 -5.46
C LEU A 55 1.61 0.73 -5.06
N VAL A 56 1.66 0.22 -3.82
CA VAL A 56 0.47 -0.27 -3.11
C VAL A 56 -0.11 0.90 -2.31
N ARG A 57 -1.44 1.01 -2.22
CA ARG A 57 -2.10 2.04 -1.42
C ARG A 57 -3.18 1.45 -0.52
N ALA A 58 -3.06 1.80 0.76
CA ALA A 58 -4.08 1.58 1.77
C ALA A 58 -4.72 2.91 2.15
N GLY A 59 -6.01 2.89 2.48
CA GLY A 59 -6.72 4.05 2.99
C GLY A 59 -7.73 3.64 4.05
N CYS A 60 -7.87 4.45 5.10
CA CYS A 60 -8.91 4.27 6.10
C CYS A 60 -10.12 5.14 5.77
N ALA A 61 -11.31 4.61 6.02
CA ALA A 61 -12.56 5.36 6.00
C ALA A 61 -13.07 5.59 7.43
N CYS A 62 -14.21 6.27 7.59
CA CYS A 62 -14.82 6.51 8.90
C CYS A 62 -15.27 5.23 9.64
N TYR A 63 -15.32 4.11 8.93
CA TYR A 63 -15.69 2.79 9.46
C TYR A 63 -14.51 1.84 9.59
N THR A 64 -13.28 2.26 9.26
CA THR A 64 -12.10 1.43 9.47
C THR A 64 -11.75 1.37 10.95
N THR A 65 -11.51 0.18 11.46
CA THR A 65 -11.21 -0.11 12.86
C THR A 65 -9.71 -0.27 13.10
N GLU A 66 -9.28 -0.14 14.36
CA GLU A 66 -7.87 -0.38 14.75
C GLU A 66 -7.47 -1.84 14.48
N ASP A 67 -8.36 -2.81 14.76
CA ASP A 67 -8.14 -4.23 14.48
C ASP A 67 -7.89 -4.52 12.99
N GLU A 68 -8.60 -3.83 12.08
CA GLU A 68 -8.36 -3.94 10.63
C GLU A 68 -6.99 -3.38 10.23
N VAL A 69 -6.55 -2.29 10.88
CA VAL A 69 -5.23 -1.72 10.66
C VAL A 69 -4.14 -2.66 11.16
N GLU A 70 -4.31 -3.27 12.33
CA GLU A 70 -3.36 -4.24 12.88
C GLU A 70 -3.25 -5.48 11.99
N ARG A 71 -4.39 -6.05 11.57
CA ARG A 71 -4.44 -7.13 10.57
C ARG A 71 -3.71 -6.77 9.29
N LEU A 72 -3.87 -5.54 8.81
CA LEU A 72 -3.17 -5.07 7.61
C LEU A 72 -1.65 -5.03 7.82
N ILE A 73 -1.19 -4.47 8.94
CA ILE A 73 0.24 -4.38 9.26
C ILE A 73 0.85 -5.79 9.34
N ASP A 74 0.18 -6.72 10.01
CA ASP A 74 0.63 -8.11 10.13
C ASP A 74 0.71 -8.81 8.77
N ALA A 75 -0.31 -8.65 7.93
CA ALA A 75 -0.34 -9.23 6.59
C ALA A 75 0.78 -8.68 5.68
N VAL A 76 1.00 -7.36 5.68
CA VAL A 76 2.12 -6.74 4.96
C VAL A 76 3.45 -7.25 5.51
N GLY A 77 3.59 -7.34 6.83
CA GLY A 77 4.79 -7.88 7.48
C GLY A 77 5.08 -9.33 7.07
N ALA A 78 4.05 -10.17 6.96
CA ALA A 78 4.19 -11.54 6.49
C ALA A 78 4.61 -11.61 5.01
N VAL A 79 4.06 -10.75 4.14
CA VAL A 79 4.47 -10.66 2.72
C VAL A 79 5.91 -10.17 2.58
N ALA A 80 6.34 -9.23 3.42
CA ALA A 80 7.68 -8.65 3.37
C ALA A 80 8.79 -9.61 3.86
N ARG A 81 8.46 -10.60 4.71
CA ARG A 81 9.41 -11.59 5.25
C ARG A 81 9.58 -12.83 4.37
N ARG A 82 8.71 -13.03 3.38
CA ARG A 82 8.83 -14.10 2.39
C ARG A 82 9.81 -13.71 1.29
#